data_AF-A0A7J9K7N7-F1
#
_entry.id   AF-A0A7J9K7N7-F1
#
_cell.length_a   1.000
_cell.length_b   1.000
_cell.length_c   1.000
_cell.angle_alpha   90.00
_cell.angle_beta   90.00
_cell.angle_gamma   90.00
#
_symmetry.space_group_name_H-M   'P 1'
#
loop_
_entity.id
_entity.type
_entity.pdbx_description
1 polymer ?
#
loop_
_entity_poly.entity_id
_entity_poly.type
_entity_poly.pdbx_seq_one_letter_code
_entity_poly.pdbx_strand_id
1 'polypeptide(L)'
;MSQCPACYGRGLIAHRDGSDTICTKCDGKGKIPCATCGSRGLLKCKTCNGSGSLLTRKIAVVKWKTLSTRKVSATSGAASVPDEIFHGAKGVQLCNTQAYQCTPAYFADSFFLNTFSSDVIADRASVPPTARVICERHTISVVPVTRVTMRHHRQSFSFYIVGYSREVYLKDYYPARFCWGLCPCLEWLKV
;
A
#
# COMPACT_ATOMS: atom_id res chain seq x y z
N MET A 1 -3.94 26.32 21.45
CA MET A 1 -5.32 26.86 21.47
C MET A 1 -5.38 27.98 20.45
N SER A 2 -6.41 28.06 19.62
CA SER A 2 -6.60 29.19 18.72
C SER A 2 -7.59 30.18 19.34
N GLN A 3 -7.43 31.47 19.07
CA GLN A 3 -8.44 32.46 19.47
C GLN A 3 -9.79 32.06 18.86
N CYS A 4 -10.86 32.22 19.65
CA CYS A 4 -12.20 31.97 19.16
C CYS A 4 -12.54 33.01 18.10
N PRO A 5 -12.85 32.61 16.84
CA PRO A 5 -13.12 33.56 15.76
C PRO A 5 -14.44 34.31 15.95
N ALA A 6 -15.39 33.76 16.72
CA ALA A 6 -16.69 34.37 16.96
C ALA A 6 -16.64 35.54 17.97
N CYS A 7 -15.64 35.57 18.85
CA CYS A 7 -15.49 36.62 19.85
C CYS A 7 -14.10 37.27 19.84
N TYR A 8 -13.24 36.90 18.89
CA TYR A 8 -11.86 37.39 18.75
C TYR A 8 -11.07 37.36 20.06
N GLY A 9 -11.16 36.26 20.82
CA GLY A 9 -10.46 36.14 22.11
C GLY A 9 -11.24 36.62 23.34
N ARG A 10 -12.33 37.36 23.19
CA ARG A 10 -13.04 38.01 24.33
C ARG A 10 -13.80 37.07 25.27
N GLY A 11 -14.30 35.94 24.76
CA GLY A 11 -15.16 35.04 25.53
C GLY A 11 -16.60 35.53 25.71
N LEU A 12 -16.97 36.67 25.13
CA LEU A 12 -18.32 37.25 25.20
C LEU A 12 -18.96 37.32 23.81
N ILE A 13 -20.29 37.46 23.75
CA ILE A 13 -20.97 37.70 22.48
C ILE A 13 -20.56 39.09 21.99
N ALA A 14 -19.80 39.11 20.90
CA ALA A 14 -19.22 40.30 20.30
C ALA A 14 -20.08 40.81 19.13
N HIS A 15 -20.35 42.11 19.11
CA HIS A 15 -20.96 42.82 17.99
C HIS A 15 -19.87 43.35 17.02
N ARG A 16 -20.28 43.72 15.79
CA ARG A 16 -19.36 44.22 14.74
C ARG A 16 -18.69 45.55 15.09
N ASP A 17 -19.33 46.35 15.92
CA ASP A 17 -18.83 47.63 16.45
C ASP A 17 -17.85 47.45 17.62
N GLY A 18 -17.57 46.20 18.03
CA GLY A 18 -16.69 45.92 19.15
C GLY A 18 -17.39 45.90 20.51
N SER A 19 -18.70 46.14 20.60
CA SER A 19 -19.44 46.05 21.86
C SER A 19 -19.77 44.59 22.24
N ASP A 20 -20.05 44.35 23.53
CA ASP A 20 -20.47 43.04 24.04
C ASP A 20 -21.98 43.01 24.35
N THR A 21 -22.62 41.87 24.16
CA THR A 21 -24.06 41.76 24.42
C THR A 21 -24.38 41.75 25.92
N ILE A 22 -25.14 42.76 26.34
CA ILE A 22 -25.64 42.92 27.70
C ILE A 22 -26.76 41.90 27.98
N CYS A 23 -26.75 41.31 29.18
CA CYS A 23 -27.82 40.42 29.61
C CYS A 23 -29.08 41.23 29.96
N THR A 24 -30.12 41.07 29.15
CA THR A 24 -31.42 41.75 29.35
C THR A 24 -32.14 41.30 30.62
N LYS A 25 -31.96 40.05 31.05
CA LYS A 25 -32.59 39.48 32.27
C LYS A 25 -32.15 40.17 33.56
N CYS A 26 -30.91 40.65 33.63
CA CYS A 26 -30.39 41.37 34.80
C CYS A 26 -29.98 42.80 34.47
N ASP A 27 -30.37 43.32 33.30
CA ASP A 27 -30.05 44.68 32.86
C ASP A 27 -28.54 44.99 32.95
N GLY A 28 -27.70 44.03 32.58
CA GLY A 28 -26.23 44.16 32.69
C GLY A 28 -25.65 44.17 34.12
N LYS A 29 -26.49 44.17 35.16
CA LYS A 29 -26.05 44.36 36.56
C LYS A 29 -25.27 43.18 37.13
N GLY A 30 -25.43 41.98 36.58
CA GLY A 30 -24.79 40.75 37.08
C GLY A 30 -25.16 40.38 38.51
N LYS A 31 -26.23 40.97 39.05
CA LYS A 31 -26.73 40.73 40.42
C LYS A 31 -28.07 39.99 40.33
N ILE A 32 -28.37 39.20 41.37
CA ILE A 32 -29.28 38.04 41.36
C ILE A 32 -28.56 36.82 40.75
N PRO A 33 -28.76 35.58 41.22
CA PRO A 33 -28.33 34.36 40.53
C PRO A 33 -28.98 34.28 39.14
N CYS A 34 -28.47 35.07 38.21
CA CYS A 34 -28.99 35.19 36.86
C CYS A 34 -28.42 34.01 36.07
N ALA A 35 -29.23 32.95 35.94
CA ALA A 35 -28.87 31.76 35.20
C ALA A 35 -28.48 32.07 33.74
N THR A 36 -29.02 33.14 33.17
CA THR A 36 -28.77 33.53 31.77
C THR A 36 -27.34 34.02 31.51
N CYS A 37 -26.73 34.77 32.44
CA CYS A 37 -25.35 35.26 32.30
C CYS A 37 -24.37 34.66 33.32
N GLY A 38 -24.86 33.80 34.23
CA GLY A 38 -24.08 33.29 35.35
C GLY A 38 -23.60 34.41 36.27
N SER A 39 -24.47 35.40 36.52
CA SER A 39 -24.18 36.58 37.34
C SER A 39 -23.02 37.48 36.84
N ARG A 40 -22.73 37.47 35.53
CA ARG A 40 -21.67 38.32 34.93
C ARG A 40 -22.17 39.62 34.31
N GLY A 41 -23.47 39.76 34.11
CA GLY A 41 -24.07 40.92 33.41
C GLY A 41 -23.92 40.87 31.89
N LEU A 42 -22.96 40.13 31.36
CA LEU A 42 -22.70 39.97 29.92
C LEU A 42 -22.92 38.52 29.47
N LEU A 43 -23.35 38.34 28.23
CA LEU A 43 -23.56 37.01 27.66
C LEU A 43 -22.24 36.41 27.17
N LYS A 44 -21.96 35.18 27.60
CA LYS A 44 -20.79 34.41 27.16
C LYS A 44 -20.92 34.05 25.69
N CYS A 45 -19.79 34.07 24.98
CA CYS A 45 -19.69 33.51 23.65
C CYS A 45 -20.05 32.02 23.70
N LYS A 46 -21.07 31.61 22.95
CA LYS A 46 -21.52 30.22 22.89
C LYS A 46 -20.49 29.29 22.22
N THR A 47 -19.68 29.82 21.30
CA THR A 47 -18.70 29.03 20.56
C THR A 47 -17.54 28.55 21.43
N CYS A 48 -17.05 29.40 22.34
CA CYS A 48 -15.96 29.06 23.26
C CYS A 48 -16.41 28.91 24.72
N ASN A 49 -17.71 28.96 25.00
CA ASN A 49 -18.30 28.89 26.34
C ASN A 49 -17.67 29.86 27.36
N GLY A 50 -17.19 31.01 26.91
CA GLY A 50 -16.57 32.01 27.77
C GLY A 50 -15.05 31.91 27.93
N SER A 51 -14.38 30.93 27.31
CA SER A 51 -12.93 30.77 27.43
C SER A 51 -12.11 31.74 26.54
N GLY A 52 -12.74 32.36 25.55
CA GLY A 52 -12.06 33.17 24.53
C GLY A 52 -11.23 32.37 23.53
N SER A 53 -11.06 31.06 23.73
CA SER A 53 -10.18 30.21 22.92
C SER A 53 -10.80 28.86 22.62
N LEU A 54 -10.43 28.28 21.49
CA LEU A 54 -10.85 26.95 21.08
C LEU A 54 -9.66 26.00 21.15
N LEU A 55 -9.93 24.80 21.65
CA LEU A 55 -9.02 23.68 21.53
C LEU A 55 -8.99 23.26 20.06
N THR A 56 -7.82 23.40 19.44
CA THR A 56 -7.57 22.94 18.08
C THR A 56 -6.55 21.82 18.13
N ARG A 57 -6.75 20.83 17.25
CA ARG A 57 -5.75 19.79 16.99
C ARG A 57 -5.44 19.77 15.50
N LYS A 58 -4.16 19.63 15.17
CA LYS A 58 -3.72 19.33 13.81
C LYS A 58 -3.60 17.81 13.70
N ILE A 59 -4.24 17.22 12.69
CA ILE A 59 -4.16 15.78 12.42
C ILE A 59 -3.40 15.60 11.12
N ALA A 60 -2.31 14.85 11.15
CA ALA A 60 -1.63 14.36 9.96
C ALA A 60 -1.99 12.89 9.79
N VAL A 61 -2.50 12.51 8.61
CA VAL A 61 -2.78 11.11 8.28
C VAL A 61 -1.66 10.59 7.41
N VAL A 62 -0.79 9.76 7.99
CA VAL A 62 0.32 9.13 7.27
C VAL A 62 -0.13 7.77 6.75
N LYS A 63 0.07 7.51 5.46
CA LYS A 63 -0.20 6.22 4.84
C LYS A 63 1.10 5.63 4.31
N TRP A 64 1.30 4.35 4.57
CA TRP A 64 2.43 3.58 4.05
C TRP A 64 1.94 2.79 2.83
N LYS A 65 2.65 2.92 1.71
CA LYS A 65 2.33 2.18 0.49
C LYS A 65 3.62 1.65 -0.12
N THR A 66 3.62 0.37 -0.47
CA THR A 66 4.68 -0.23 -1.27
C THR A 66 4.34 -0.06 -2.74
N LEU A 67 5.24 0.55 -3.50
CA LEU A 67 5.22 0.54 -4.95
C LEU A 67 6.17 -0.55 -5.42
N SER A 68 5.74 -1.40 -6.35
CA SER A 68 6.55 -2.52 -6.82
C SER A 68 6.47 -2.62 -8.33
N THR A 69 7.63 -2.71 -8.97
CA THR A 69 7.79 -3.17 -10.35
C THR A 69 8.33 -4.59 -10.30
N ARG A 70 7.83 -5.47 -11.16
CA ARG A 70 8.35 -6.82 -11.34
C ARG A 70 8.57 -7.07 -12.83
N LYS A 71 9.64 -7.77 -13.16
CA LYS A 71 9.92 -8.25 -14.52
C LYS A 71 10.27 -9.72 -14.44
N VAL A 72 9.90 -10.46 -15.48
CA VAL A 72 10.31 -11.85 -15.68
C VAL A 72 11.12 -11.89 -16.96
N SER A 73 12.23 -12.62 -16.92
CA SER A 73 12.96 -12.98 -18.13
C SER A 73 13.06 -14.50 -18.19
N ALA A 74 12.20 -15.10 -19.00
CA ALA A 74 12.13 -16.53 -19.19
C ALA A 74 13.01 -16.96 -20.37
N THR A 75 13.71 -18.08 -20.22
CA THR A 75 14.40 -18.73 -21.35
C THR A 75 13.39 -19.29 -22.34
N SER A 76 13.79 -19.53 -23.60
CA SER A 76 12.89 -20.05 -24.64
C SER A 76 12.14 -21.32 -24.23
N GLY A 77 12.76 -22.17 -23.41
CA GLY A 77 12.15 -23.39 -22.87
C GLY A 77 10.99 -23.13 -21.89
N ALA A 78 10.91 -21.94 -21.31
CA ALA A 78 9.89 -21.53 -20.35
C ALA A 78 8.99 -20.38 -20.85
N ALA A 79 9.18 -19.91 -22.10
CA ALA A 79 8.46 -18.78 -22.67
C ALA A 79 6.92 -18.95 -22.78
N SER A 80 6.43 -20.19 -22.62
CA SER A 80 4.98 -20.44 -22.56
C SER A 80 4.39 -20.32 -21.15
N VAL A 81 5.22 -20.18 -20.11
CA VAL A 81 4.75 -20.00 -18.73
C VAL A 81 4.46 -18.50 -18.52
N PRO A 82 3.26 -18.13 -18.06
CA PRO A 82 2.92 -16.73 -17.79
C PRO A 82 3.70 -16.13 -16.61
N ASP A 83 3.95 -14.82 -16.69
CA ASP A 83 4.65 -14.05 -15.65
C ASP A 83 3.98 -14.15 -14.27
N GLU A 84 2.65 -14.26 -14.22
CA GLU A 84 1.89 -14.40 -12.98
C GLU A 84 2.28 -15.67 -12.21
N ILE A 85 2.60 -16.75 -12.92
CA ILE A 85 3.07 -18.00 -12.30
C ILE A 85 4.46 -17.76 -11.71
N PHE A 86 5.36 -17.10 -12.43
CA PHE A 86 6.68 -16.75 -11.93
C PHE A 86 6.64 -15.81 -10.72
N HIS A 87 5.66 -14.90 -10.65
CA HIS A 87 5.50 -13.98 -9.53
C HIS A 87 5.09 -14.68 -8.22
N GLY A 88 4.44 -15.84 -8.30
CA GLY A 88 4.07 -16.68 -7.15
C GLY A 88 5.11 -17.77 -6.82
N ALA A 89 5.85 -18.23 -7.84
CA ALA A 89 6.77 -19.34 -7.71
C ALA A 89 7.98 -19.04 -6.81
N LYS A 90 8.38 -20.04 -6.01
CA LYS A 90 9.59 -19.96 -5.19
C LYS A 90 10.83 -20.34 -6.01
N GLY A 91 11.90 -19.57 -5.88
CA GLY A 91 13.19 -19.82 -6.53
C GLY A 91 14.38 -19.60 -5.59
N VAL A 92 15.58 -19.57 -6.16
CA VAL A 92 16.80 -19.14 -5.43
C VAL A 92 16.90 -17.63 -5.52
N GLN A 93 17.04 -16.96 -4.38
CA GLN A 93 17.32 -15.53 -4.35
C GLN A 93 18.82 -15.31 -4.58
N LEU A 94 19.16 -14.61 -5.66
CA LEU A 94 20.54 -14.25 -5.99
C LEU A 94 20.97 -12.91 -5.39
N CYS A 95 20.02 -11.98 -5.25
CA CYS A 95 20.25 -10.66 -4.67
C CYS A 95 19.04 -10.22 -3.84
N ASN A 96 19.32 -9.57 -2.71
CA ASN A 96 18.34 -8.94 -1.83
C ASN A 96 18.96 -7.76 -1.12
N THR A 97 19.07 -6.66 -1.85
CA THR A 97 19.67 -5.43 -1.31
C THR A 97 18.56 -4.51 -0.85
N GLN A 98 18.76 -3.91 0.33
CA GLN A 98 17.86 -2.94 0.91
C GLN A 98 18.63 -1.65 1.18
N ALA A 99 18.12 -0.52 0.67
CA ALA A 99 18.75 0.78 0.81
C ALA A 99 17.69 1.90 0.76
N TYR A 100 18.08 3.15 0.99
CA TYR A 100 17.19 4.29 0.69
C TYR A 100 16.85 4.36 -0.79
N GLN A 101 17.85 4.12 -1.64
CA GLN A 101 17.74 3.98 -3.08
C GLN A 101 18.68 2.85 -3.52
N CYS A 102 18.14 1.81 -4.13
CA CYS A 102 18.94 0.66 -4.55
C CYS A 102 19.64 0.96 -5.89
N THR A 103 20.89 0.53 -6.07
CA THR A 103 21.55 0.51 -7.39
C THR A 103 21.38 -0.85 -8.06
N PRO A 104 21.61 -0.95 -9.38
CA PRO A 104 21.68 -2.25 -10.04
C PRO A 104 22.68 -3.18 -9.35
N ALA A 105 22.30 -4.44 -9.22
CA ALA A 105 23.16 -5.49 -8.70
C ALA A 105 24.23 -5.87 -9.72
N TYR A 106 25.40 -6.25 -9.22
CA TYR A 106 26.52 -6.71 -10.04
C TYR A 106 26.75 -8.20 -9.84
N PHE A 107 26.85 -8.92 -10.96
CA PHE A 107 27.15 -10.35 -11.07
C PHE A 107 28.36 -10.48 -12.00
N ALA A 108 29.51 -10.88 -11.44
CA ALA A 108 30.76 -11.00 -12.17
C ALA A 108 30.64 -11.91 -13.41
N ASP A 109 29.94 -13.03 -13.26
CA ASP A 109 29.84 -14.07 -14.30
C ASP A 109 28.58 -13.97 -15.16
N SER A 110 27.85 -12.85 -15.10
CA SER A 110 26.59 -12.72 -15.85
C SER A 110 26.28 -11.30 -16.32
N PHE A 111 26.65 -11.02 -17.57
CA PHE A 111 26.22 -9.81 -18.27
C PHE A 111 24.69 -9.69 -18.31
N PHE A 112 24.01 -10.80 -18.59
CA PHE A 112 22.55 -10.84 -18.65
C PHE A 112 21.90 -10.38 -17.33
N LEU A 113 22.37 -10.87 -16.17
CA LEU A 113 21.82 -10.46 -14.88
C LEU A 113 22.13 -8.99 -14.56
N ASN A 114 23.28 -8.47 -15.00
CA ASN A 114 23.63 -7.06 -14.83
C ASN A 114 22.71 -6.14 -15.65
N THR A 115 22.46 -6.49 -16.91
CA THR A 115 21.52 -5.77 -17.78
C THR A 115 20.11 -5.86 -17.23
N PHE A 116 19.64 -7.07 -16.90
CA PHE A 116 18.31 -7.28 -16.33
C PHE A 116 18.12 -6.50 -15.03
N SER A 117 19.12 -6.50 -14.15
CA SER A 117 19.09 -5.70 -12.93
C SER A 117 18.98 -4.20 -13.24
N SER A 118 19.70 -3.71 -14.24
CA SER A 118 19.68 -2.30 -14.63
C SER A 118 18.32 -1.91 -15.20
N ASP A 119 17.71 -2.76 -16.02
CA ASP A 119 16.41 -2.54 -16.64
C ASP A 119 15.26 -2.54 -15.63
N VAL A 120 15.33 -3.37 -14.58
CA VAL A 120 14.33 -3.36 -13.49
C VAL A 120 14.44 -2.06 -12.69
N ILE A 121 15.66 -1.59 -12.47
CA ILE A 121 15.97 -0.37 -11.73
C ILE A 121 15.63 0.90 -12.53
N ALA A 122 15.71 0.85 -13.86
CA ALA A 122 15.24 1.93 -14.73
C ALA A 122 13.71 2.05 -14.69
N ASP A 123 13.00 0.91 -14.64
CA ASP A 123 11.53 0.85 -14.61
C ASP A 123 10.94 1.00 -13.19
N ARG A 124 11.64 1.69 -12.28
CA ARG A 124 11.14 1.99 -10.95
C ARG A 124 9.78 2.69 -11.02
N ALA A 125 8.86 2.26 -10.15
CA ALA A 125 7.54 2.87 -10.05
C ALA A 125 7.63 4.35 -9.64
N SER A 126 6.88 5.21 -10.33
CA SER A 126 6.85 6.64 -10.06
C SER A 126 6.28 6.94 -8.66
N VAL A 127 7.00 7.76 -7.90
CA VAL A 127 6.60 8.18 -6.55
C VAL A 127 5.73 9.44 -6.65
N PRO A 128 4.52 9.46 -6.07
CA PRO A 128 3.68 10.65 -6.08
C PRO A 128 4.39 11.86 -5.44
N PRO A 129 4.18 13.10 -5.93
CA PRO A 129 4.81 14.30 -5.36
C PRO A 129 4.46 14.56 -3.88
N THR A 130 3.36 13.99 -3.40
CA THR A 130 2.90 14.09 -2.00
C THR A 130 3.51 13.03 -1.08
N ALA A 131 4.37 12.16 -1.61
CA ALA A 131 5.01 11.06 -0.89
C ALA A 131 6.53 11.20 -0.92
N ARG A 132 7.20 10.47 -0.03
CA ARG A 132 8.66 10.32 -0.02
C ARG A 132 9.02 8.85 0.04
N VAL A 133 10.13 8.49 -0.61
CA VAL A 133 10.73 7.16 -0.47
C VAL A 133 11.32 7.05 0.92
N ILE A 134 11.12 5.90 1.55
CA ILE A 134 11.64 5.62 2.89
C ILE A 134 12.65 4.48 2.82
N CYS A 135 12.40 3.52 1.93
CA CYS A 135 13.29 2.41 1.66
C CYS A 135 12.90 1.77 0.32
N GLU A 136 13.92 1.34 -0.41
CA GLU A 136 13.81 0.45 -1.57
C GLU A 136 14.38 -0.92 -1.22
N ARG A 137 13.82 -1.95 -1.85
CA ARG A 137 14.36 -3.31 -1.85
C ARG A 137 14.46 -3.78 -3.29
N HIS A 138 15.66 -4.16 -3.70
CA HIS A 138 15.93 -4.77 -4.98
C HIS A 138 16.17 -6.27 -4.80
N THR A 139 15.39 -7.09 -5.50
CA THR A 139 15.44 -8.54 -5.38
C THR A 139 15.55 -9.16 -6.75
N ILE A 140 16.52 -10.07 -6.90
CA ILE A 140 16.67 -10.89 -8.10
C ILE A 140 16.62 -12.34 -7.65
N SER A 141 15.77 -13.13 -8.29
CA SER A 141 15.62 -14.55 -8.03
C SER A 141 15.60 -15.35 -9.33
N VAL A 142 16.14 -16.55 -9.28
CA VAL A 142 16.06 -17.53 -10.35
C VAL A 142 15.04 -18.58 -9.97
N VAL A 143 14.00 -18.72 -10.79
CA VAL A 143 12.95 -19.73 -10.62
C VAL A 143 13.24 -20.88 -11.60
N PRO A 144 13.55 -22.10 -11.12
CA PRO A 144 13.75 -23.23 -11.99
C PRO A 144 12.45 -23.61 -12.70
N VAL A 145 12.53 -24.00 -13.96
CA VAL A 145 11.40 -24.50 -14.74
C VAL A 145 11.77 -25.84 -15.36
N THR A 146 10.94 -26.85 -15.14
CA THR A 146 11.06 -28.15 -15.78
C THR A 146 9.89 -28.35 -16.72
N ARG A 147 10.17 -28.44 -18.03
CA ARG A 147 9.16 -28.83 -19.01
C ARG A 147 9.11 -30.34 -19.09
N VAL A 148 7.98 -30.92 -18.74
CA VAL A 148 7.70 -32.35 -18.89
C VAL A 148 6.92 -32.53 -20.19
N THR A 149 7.42 -33.39 -21.08
CA THR A 149 6.72 -33.75 -22.31
C THR A 149 6.41 -35.23 -22.27
N MET A 150 5.13 -35.55 -22.30
CA MET A 150 4.63 -36.91 -22.29
C MET A 150 4.12 -37.28 -23.67
N ARG A 151 4.32 -38.54 -24.05
CA ARG A 151 3.82 -39.09 -25.31
C ARG A 151 3.02 -40.35 -25.01
N HIS A 152 1.77 -40.38 -25.46
CA HIS A 152 0.89 -41.54 -25.37
C HIS A 152 0.29 -41.83 -26.75
N HIS A 153 0.57 -43.02 -27.29
CA HIS A 153 0.29 -43.36 -28.69
C HIS A 153 0.80 -42.27 -29.67
N ARG A 154 -0.10 -41.66 -30.45
CA ARG A 154 0.17 -40.58 -31.43
C ARG A 154 -0.04 -39.16 -30.86
N GLN A 155 -0.36 -39.03 -29.57
CA GLN A 155 -0.57 -37.73 -28.93
C GLN A 155 0.61 -37.41 -28.01
N SER A 156 1.05 -36.16 -28.04
CA SER A 156 1.99 -35.60 -27.08
C SER A 156 1.34 -34.43 -26.35
N PHE A 157 1.68 -34.27 -25.08
CA PHE A 157 1.31 -33.09 -24.32
C PHE A 157 2.48 -32.66 -23.45
N SER A 158 2.57 -31.36 -23.16
CA SER A 158 3.59 -30.81 -22.29
C SER A 158 2.96 -30.04 -21.14
N PHE A 159 3.60 -30.09 -19.98
CA PHE A 159 3.31 -29.20 -18.85
C PHE A 159 4.61 -28.73 -18.22
N TYR A 160 4.51 -27.75 -17.33
CA TYR A 160 5.66 -27.12 -16.69
C TYR A 160 5.55 -27.27 -15.18
N ILE A 161 6.65 -27.63 -14.55
CA ILE A 161 6.84 -27.56 -13.11
C ILE A 161 7.68 -26.31 -12.84
N VAL A 162 7.14 -25.36 -12.09
CA VAL A 162 7.70 -24.03 -11.89
C VAL A 162 8.06 -23.84 -10.43
N GLY A 163 9.31 -23.45 -10.20
CA GLY A 163 9.84 -23.17 -8.88
C GLY A 163 10.00 -24.38 -7.97
N TYR A 164 10.52 -24.13 -6.77
CA TYR A 164 10.71 -25.14 -5.74
C TYR A 164 9.42 -25.54 -5.02
N SER A 165 8.37 -24.72 -5.12
CA SER A 165 7.02 -25.09 -4.70
C SER A 165 6.37 -26.14 -5.60
N ARG A 166 7.01 -26.49 -6.73
CA ARG A 166 6.52 -27.45 -7.73
C ARG A 166 5.14 -27.07 -8.28
N GLU A 167 4.94 -25.79 -8.57
CA GLU A 167 3.69 -25.31 -9.17
C GLU A 167 3.55 -25.87 -10.58
N VAL A 168 2.39 -26.45 -10.89
CA VAL A 168 2.15 -27.11 -12.18
C VAL A 168 1.38 -26.17 -13.09
N TYR A 169 2.01 -25.77 -14.19
CA TYR A 169 1.36 -24.99 -15.24
C TYR A 169 1.10 -25.87 -16.47
N LEU A 170 -0.17 -25.98 -16.85
CA LEU A 170 -0.61 -26.63 -18.08
C LEU A 170 -0.95 -25.56 -19.11
N LYS A 171 -0.25 -25.57 -20.24
CA LYS A 171 -0.54 -24.68 -21.36
C LYS A 171 -1.83 -25.10 -22.09
N ASP A 172 -1.96 -26.41 -22.31
CA ASP A 172 -3.04 -27.03 -23.07
C ASP A 172 -3.83 -28.02 -22.20
N TYR A 173 -5.06 -28.33 -22.61
CA TYR A 173 -5.95 -29.24 -21.88
C TYR A 173 -5.36 -30.66 -21.78
N TYR A 174 -5.50 -31.29 -20.61
CA TYR A 174 -5.01 -32.65 -20.38
C TYR A 174 -5.69 -33.64 -21.35
N PRO A 175 -4.95 -34.45 -22.13
CA PRO A 175 -5.54 -35.25 -23.21
C PRO A 175 -6.61 -36.25 -22.77
N ALA A 176 -6.57 -36.73 -21.52
CA ALA A 176 -7.60 -37.64 -21.01
C ALA A 176 -8.76 -36.85 -20.40
N ARG A 177 -9.91 -36.84 -21.09
CA ARG A 177 -11.15 -36.16 -20.65
C ARG A 177 -11.93 -36.89 -19.56
N PHE A 178 -11.53 -38.12 -19.19
CA PHE A 178 -12.30 -39.03 -18.33
C PHE A 178 -11.55 -39.53 -17.09
N CYS A 179 -10.54 -38.80 -16.64
CA CYS A 179 -9.86 -39.12 -15.38
C CYS A 179 -10.35 -38.16 -14.31
N TRP A 180 -11.41 -38.54 -13.59
CA TRP A 180 -12.01 -37.81 -12.45
C TRP A 180 -11.05 -37.76 -11.23
N GLY A 181 -9.77 -37.43 -11.44
CA GLY A 181 -8.71 -37.46 -10.42
C GLY A 181 -8.25 -38.86 -9.99
N LEU A 182 -8.82 -39.93 -10.53
CA LEU A 182 -8.61 -41.32 -10.08
C LEU A 182 -7.58 -42.12 -10.89
N CYS A 183 -6.88 -41.49 -11.85
CA CYS A 183 -5.98 -42.22 -12.74
C CYS A 183 -4.52 -42.17 -12.20
N PRO A 184 -3.80 -43.31 -12.14
CA PRO A 184 -2.42 -43.39 -11.61
C PRO A 184 -1.40 -42.55 -12.38
N CYS A 185 -1.77 -42.03 -13.55
CA CYS A 185 -0.90 -41.19 -14.37
C CYS A 185 -0.55 -39.83 -13.74
N LEU A 186 -1.14 -39.47 -12.60
CA LEU A 186 -0.76 -38.32 -11.75
C LEU A 186 -0.32 -38.74 -10.34
N GLU A 187 -0.19 -40.04 -10.02
CA GLU A 187 0.22 -40.47 -8.67
C GLU A 187 1.66 -40.08 -8.32
N TRP A 188 2.52 -39.88 -9.32
CA TRP A 188 3.86 -39.31 -9.16
C TRP A 188 3.86 -37.78 -8.99
N LEU A 189 2.70 -37.14 -9.17
CA LEU A 189 2.45 -35.73 -8.96
C LEU A 189 1.91 -35.43 -7.54
N LYS A 190 1.90 -36.43 -6.64
CA LYS A 190 1.69 -36.22 -5.20
C LYS A 190 2.82 -35.31 -4.65
N VAL A 191 2.53 -34.02 -4.59
CA VAL A 191 3.21 -32.96 -3.83
C VAL A 191 2.56 -32.86 -2.46
#